data_AF-A0A9X0A6L2-F1
#
_entry.id   AF-A0A9X0A6L2-F1
#
_cell.length_a   1.000
_cell.length_b   1.000
_cell.length_c   1.000
_cell.angle_alpha   90.00
_cell.angle_beta   90.00
_cell.angle_gamma   90.00
#
_symmetry.space_group_name_H-M   'P 1'
#
loop_
_entity.id
_entity.type
_entity.pdbx_description
1 polymer ?
#
loop_
_entity_poly.entity_id
_entity_poly.type
_entity_poly.pdbx_seq_one_letter_code
_entity_poly.pdbx_strand_id
1 'polypeptide(L)'
;MNMENVVHLLKLSDEFQVKAIFDPCVKFLEDQPKTQANVMKILPLADLYDLDNVSKSCNDLVKDMKLESLSEIVHLQDLDREKLQHFLTQRIERLETFLDTLYPQFMGLVACVIFLLDDHEAGEGVKWCSKHVSSFNTIKSFRDRTYRNDSSAMSACDDCRDMFISIAGEIYSHFRGKRHNGCDYLIDSNFSSVMEVFNKIKKG
;
A
#
# COMPACT_ATOMS: atom_id res chain seq x y z
N MET A 1 -16.01 -18.50 -29.54
CA MET A 1 -16.95 -17.40 -29.22
C MET A 1 -16.13 -16.15 -28.92
N ASN A 2 -16.66 -14.96 -29.14
CA ASN A 2 -16.01 -13.70 -28.74
C ASN A 2 -16.87 -12.99 -27.68
N MET A 3 -16.30 -12.03 -26.95
CA MET A 3 -16.98 -11.35 -25.84
C MET A 3 -18.27 -10.64 -26.26
N GLU A 4 -18.34 -10.05 -27.45
CA GLU A 4 -19.55 -9.38 -27.94
C GLU A 4 -20.69 -10.37 -28.14
N ASN A 5 -20.41 -11.51 -28.78
CA ASN A 5 -21.41 -12.53 -28.99
C ASN A 5 -21.86 -13.16 -27.66
N VAL A 6 -20.94 -13.34 -26.70
CA VAL A 6 -21.26 -13.91 -25.37
C VAL A 6 -22.27 -13.06 -24.63
N VAL A 7 -22.13 -11.74 -24.64
CA VAL A 7 -23.07 -10.81 -23.98
C VAL A 7 -24.49 -11.00 -24.54
N HIS A 8 -24.62 -11.00 -25.86
CA HIS A 8 -25.92 -11.15 -26.51
C HIS A 8 -26.51 -12.54 -26.33
N LEU A 9 -25.68 -13.59 -26.44
CA LEU A 9 -26.12 -14.97 -26.30
C LEU A 9 -26.53 -15.29 -24.87
N LEU A 10 -25.80 -14.82 -23.85
CA LEU A 10 -26.21 -14.97 -22.45
C LEU A 10 -27.57 -14.34 -22.21
N LYS A 11 -27.76 -13.10 -22.64
CA LYS A 11 -29.02 -12.39 -22.44
C LYS A 11 -30.20 -13.13 -23.08
N LEU A 12 -30.07 -13.51 -24.34
CA LEU A 12 -31.14 -14.24 -25.04
C LEU A 12 -31.36 -15.64 -24.47
N SER A 13 -30.27 -16.37 -24.17
CA SER A 13 -30.41 -17.73 -23.64
C SER A 13 -30.96 -17.76 -22.22
N ASP A 14 -30.72 -16.75 -21.41
CA ASP A 14 -31.37 -16.57 -20.11
C ASP A 14 -32.86 -16.23 -20.28
N GLU A 15 -33.17 -15.22 -21.10
CA GLU A 15 -34.56 -14.76 -21.36
C GLU A 15 -35.46 -15.89 -21.90
N PHE A 16 -34.93 -16.70 -22.82
CA PHE A 16 -35.65 -17.84 -23.40
C PHE A 16 -35.36 -19.18 -22.69
N GLN A 17 -34.62 -19.19 -21.59
CA GLN A 17 -34.25 -20.37 -20.80
C GLN A 17 -33.59 -21.51 -21.61
N VAL A 18 -32.77 -21.15 -22.59
CA VAL A 18 -32.08 -22.09 -23.49
C VAL A 18 -30.72 -22.50 -22.91
N LYS A 19 -30.73 -23.46 -21.98
CA LYS A 19 -29.52 -23.97 -21.31
C LYS A 19 -28.40 -24.42 -22.26
N ALA A 20 -28.76 -25.01 -23.41
CA ALA A 20 -27.80 -25.47 -24.41
C ALA A 20 -26.91 -24.35 -24.98
N ILE A 21 -27.32 -23.08 -24.85
CA ILE A 21 -26.53 -21.90 -25.22
C ILE A 21 -25.97 -21.21 -23.97
N PHE A 22 -26.73 -21.17 -22.88
CA PHE A 22 -26.33 -20.54 -21.63
C PHE A 22 -25.06 -21.19 -21.03
N ASP A 23 -25.06 -22.52 -20.88
CA ASP A 23 -23.95 -23.23 -20.22
C ASP A 23 -22.62 -23.08 -20.98
N PRO A 24 -22.56 -23.18 -22.33
CA PRO A 24 -21.35 -22.85 -23.08
C PRO A 24 -20.88 -21.41 -22.91
N CYS A 25 -21.79 -20.45 -22.69
CA CYS A 25 -21.43 -19.06 -22.44
C CYS A 25 -20.83 -18.85 -21.06
N VAL A 26 -21.42 -19.47 -20.02
CA VAL A 26 -20.84 -19.47 -18.67
C VAL A 26 -19.45 -20.10 -18.69
N LYS A 27 -19.31 -21.27 -19.30
CA LYS A 27 -18.00 -21.94 -19.43
C LYS A 27 -16.98 -21.09 -20.16
N PHE A 28 -17.40 -20.38 -21.22
CA PHE A 28 -16.52 -19.42 -21.88
C PHE A 28 -16.05 -18.33 -20.91
N LEU A 29 -16.94 -17.74 -20.10
CA LEU A 29 -16.57 -16.73 -19.12
C LEU A 29 -15.62 -17.27 -18.04
N GLU A 30 -15.80 -18.52 -17.61
CA GLU A 30 -14.88 -19.21 -16.68
C GLU A 30 -13.49 -19.37 -17.30
N ASP A 31 -13.42 -19.94 -18.51
CA ASP A 31 -12.17 -20.27 -19.21
C ASP A 31 -11.45 -19.02 -19.76
N GLN A 32 -12.14 -17.88 -19.93
CA GLN A 32 -11.52 -16.66 -20.41
C GLN A 32 -10.48 -16.14 -19.40
N PRO A 33 -9.22 -15.90 -19.83
CA PRO A 33 -8.24 -15.22 -19.01
C PRO A 33 -8.79 -13.87 -18.57
N LYS A 34 -8.82 -13.63 -17.26
CA LYS A 34 -9.20 -12.32 -16.74
C LYS A 34 -8.03 -11.38 -16.96
N THR A 35 -8.26 -10.35 -17.75
CA THR A 35 -7.30 -9.32 -18.09
C THR A 35 -7.87 -7.97 -17.75
N GLN A 36 -6.97 -7.01 -17.59
CA GLN A 36 -7.32 -5.63 -17.33
C GLN A 36 -8.33 -5.07 -18.36
N ALA A 37 -8.25 -5.46 -19.63
CA ALA A 37 -9.15 -4.97 -20.68
C ALA A 37 -10.54 -5.62 -20.70
N ASN A 38 -10.68 -6.86 -20.21
CA ASN A 38 -11.94 -7.62 -20.32
C ASN A 38 -12.69 -7.78 -18.99
N VAL A 39 -12.04 -7.59 -17.85
CA VAL A 39 -12.64 -7.80 -16.52
C VAL A 39 -13.87 -6.92 -16.31
N MET A 40 -13.87 -5.70 -16.87
CA MET A 40 -15.01 -4.77 -16.80
C MET A 40 -16.23 -5.22 -17.62
N LYS A 41 -16.03 -6.07 -18.63
CA LYS A 41 -17.13 -6.66 -19.40
C LYS A 41 -17.63 -7.94 -18.74
N ILE A 42 -16.73 -8.69 -18.10
CA ILE A 42 -17.04 -10.00 -17.52
C ILE A 42 -17.70 -9.87 -16.14
N LEU A 43 -17.18 -9.00 -15.27
CA LEU A 43 -17.68 -8.85 -13.90
C LEU A 43 -19.19 -8.49 -13.84
N PRO A 44 -19.72 -7.53 -14.63
CA PRO A 44 -21.15 -7.23 -14.60
C PRO A 44 -22.02 -8.40 -15.07
N LEU A 45 -21.53 -9.22 -16.01
CA LEU A 45 -22.24 -10.43 -16.44
C LEU A 45 -22.23 -11.48 -15.34
N ALA A 46 -21.08 -11.65 -14.67
CA ALA A 46 -20.96 -12.59 -13.57
C ALA A 46 -21.87 -12.22 -12.40
N ASP A 47 -21.97 -10.93 -12.07
CA ASP A 47 -22.90 -10.43 -11.05
C ASP A 47 -24.37 -10.56 -11.49
N LEU A 48 -24.68 -10.33 -12.77
CA LEU A 48 -26.06 -10.39 -13.28
C LEU A 48 -26.65 -11.81 -13.26
N TYR A 49 -25.80 -12.82 -13.51
CA TYR A 49 -26.20 -14.22 -13.61
C TYR A 49 -25.71 -15.07 -12.42
N ASP A 50 -25.34 -14.43 -11.30
CA ASP A 50 -24.88 -15.08 -10.07
C ASP A 50 -23.75 -16.12 -10.29
N LEU A 51 -22.77 -15.78 -11.12
CA LEU A 51 -21.63 -16.63 -11.46
C LEU A 51 -20.48 -16.46 -10.46
N ASP A 52 -20.65 -16.95 -9.23
CA ASP A 52 -19.74 -16.74 -8.10
C ASP A 52 -18.25 -16.99 -8.42
N ASN A 53 -17.93 -18.07 -9.12
CA ASN A 53 -16.55 -18.40 -9.49
C ASN A 53 -15.93 -17.34 -10.42
N VAL A 54 -16.73 -16.86 -11.38
CA VAL A 54 -16.31 -15.84 -12.34
C VAL A 54 -16.19 -14.49 -11.63
N SER A 55 -17.15 -14.11 -10.79
CA SER A 55 -17.08 -12.86 -10.00
C SER A 55 -15.89 -12.87 -9.06
N LYS A 56 -15.61 -13.98 -8.38
CA LYS A 56 -14.42 -14.12 -7.53
C LYS A 56 -13.12 -13.93 -8.33
N SER A 57 -12.97 -14.61 -9.46
CA SER A 57 -11.78 -14.50 -10.31
C SER A 57 -11.59 -13.07 -10.85
N CYS A 58 -12.67 -12.37 -11.19
CA CYS A 58 -12.62 -10.96 -11.58
C CYS A 58 -12.20 -10.06 -10.41
N ASN A 59 -12.77 -10.25 -9.23
CA ASN A 59 -12.46 -9.45 -8.05
C ASN A 59 -11.02 -9.65 -7.57
N ASP A 60 -10.49 -10.86 -7.63
CA ASP A 60 -9.08 -11.14 -7.32
C ASP A 60 -8.14 -10.33 -8.22
N LEU A 61 -8.45 -10.25 -9.52
CA LEU A 61 -7.67 -9.44 -10.46
C LEU A 61 -7.78 -7.93 -10.16
N VAL A 62 -9.00 -7.42 -9.94
CA VAL A 62 -9.25 -5.99 -9.69
C VAL A 62 -8.61 -5.54 -8.38
N LYS A 63 -8.62 -6.39 -7.35
CA LYS A 63 -8.00 -6.14 -6.05
C LYS A 63 -6.49 -5.88 -6.14
N ASP A 64 -5.81 -6.49 -7.12
CA ASP A 64 -4.37 -6.37 -7.31
C ASP A 64 -3.95 -5.26 -8.29
N MET A 65 -4.90 -4.56 -8.90
CA MET A 65 -4.58 -3.47 -9.84
C MET A 65 -4.12 -2.18 -9.14
N LYS A 66 -3.17 -1.49 -9.79
CA LYS A 66 -2.82 -0.11 -9.44
C LYS A 66 -4.02 0.81 -9.67
N LEU A 67 -4.14 1.86 -8.85
CA LEU A 67 -5.25 2.81 -8.94
C LEU A 67 -5.28 3.54 -10.29
N GLU A 68 -4.12 3.93 -10.80
CA GLU A 68 -3.95 4.57 -12.12
C GLU A 68 -4.54 3.67 -13.23
N SER A 69 -4.07 2.42 -13.29
CA SER A 69 -4.52 1.39 -14.23
C SER A 69 -6.03 1.10 -14.14
N LEU A 70 -6.60 1.25 -12.95
CA LEU A 70 -8.02 1.05 -12.69
C LEU A 70 -8.80 2.31 -13.10
N SER A 71 -8.28 3.52 -12.88
CA SER A 71 -8.91 4.77 -13.30
C SER A 71 -8.94 4.97 -14.83
N GLU A 72 -7.99 4.37 -15.55
CA GLU A 72 -7.95 4.41 -17.02
C GLU A 72 -9.00 3.50 -17.66
N ILE A 73 -9.54 2.54 -16.91
CA ILE A 73 -10.31 1.41 -17.43
C ILE A 73 -11.70 1.35 -16.84
N VAL A 74 -11.79 1.77 -15.59
CA VAL A 74 -13.03 2.05 -14.90
C VAL A 74 -13.22 3.56 -15.00
N HIS A 75 -14.24 3.98 -15.74
CA HIS A 75 -14.89 5.23 -15.39
C HIS A 75 -15.51 5.01 -14.01
N LEU A 76 -14.72 5.25 -12.95
CA LEU A 76 -15.14 5.04 -11.55
C LEU A 76 -16.44 5.79 -11.22
N GLN A 77 -16.76 6.81 -12.02
CA GLN A 77 -18.00 7.59 -11.99
C GLN A 77 -19.24 6.79 -12.44
N ASP A 78 -19.06 5.76 -13.24
CA ASP A 78 -20.14 4.91 -13.79
C ASP A 78 -20.44 3.69 -12.91
N LEU A 79 -19.59 3.40 -11.91
CA LEU A 79 -19.89 2.37 -10.93
C LEU A 79 -20.99 2.85 -9.98
N ASP A 80 -21.89 1.94 -9.62
CA ASP A 80 -22.83 2.23 -8.55
C ASP A 80 -22.08 2.48 -7.23
N ARG A 81 -22.75 3.21 -6.34
CA ARG A 81 -22.16 3.67 -5.07
C ARG A 81 -21.72 2.50 -4.19
N GLU A 82 -22.46 1.40 -4.19
CA GLU A 82 -22.20 0.25 -3.32
C GLU A 82 -20.96 -0.51 -3.77
N LYS A 83 -20.82 -0.77 -5.07
CA LYS A 83 -19.63 -1.39 -5.66
C LYS A 83 -18.40 -0.52 -5.46
N LEU A 84 -18.51 0.78 -5.68
CA LEU A 84 -17.41 1.71 -5.45
C LEU A 84 -16.97 1.69 -3.97
N GLN A 85 -17.93 1.74 -3.04
CA GLN A 85 -17.63 1.67 -1.61
C GLN A 85 -16.96 0.34 -1.24
N HIS A 86 -17.44 -0.78 -1.77
CA HIS A 86 -16.85 -2.09 -1.54
C HIS A 86 -15.38 -2.15 -2.00
N PHE A 87 -15.09 -1.70 -3.24
CA PHE A 87 -13.73 -1.69 -3.78
C PHE A 87 -12.80 -0.77 -2.98
N LEU A 88 -13.24 0.43 -2.63
CA LEU A 88 -12.43 1.37 -1.86
C LEU A 88 -12.12 0.81 -0.47
N THR A 89 -13.10 0.17 0.19
CA THR A 89 -12.92 -0.44 1.51
C THR A 89 -11.84 -1.52 1.47
N GLN A 90 -11.94 -2.49 0.55
CA GLN A 90 -10.93 -3.55 0.43
C GLN A 90 -9.51 -3.03 0.16
N ARG A 91 -9.40 -1.93 -0.60
CA ARG A 91 -8.10 -1.32 -0.90
C ARG A 91 -7.53 -0.59 0.30
N ILE A 92 -8.37 0.10 1.08
CA ILE A 92 -7.99 0.76 2.32
C ILE A 92 -7.51 -0.28 3.33
N GLU A 93 -8.28 -1.36 3.55
CA GLU A 93 -7.89 -2.46 4.45
C GLU A 93 -6.53 -3.07 4.07
N ARG A 94 -6.28 -3.25 2.77
CA ARG A 94 -4.97 -3.72 2.27
C ARG A 94 -3.85 -2.74 2.58
N LEU A 95 -4.09 -1.44 2.37
CA LEU A 95 -3.10 -0.40 2.66
C LEU A 95 -2.80 -0.32 4.15
N GLU A 96 -3.83 -0.38 5.01
CA GLU A 96 -3.69 -0.43 6.46
C GLU A 96 -2.85 -1.64 6.89
N THR A 97 -3.19 -2.83 6.40
CA THR A 97 -2.43 -4.08 6.70
C THR A 97 -0.97 -3.98 6.26
N PHE A 98 -0.73 -3.39 5.09
CA PHE A 98 0.63 -3.18 4.57
C PHE A 98 1.43 -2.21 5.45
N LEU A 99 0.80 -1.14 5.91
CA LEU A 99 1.42 -0.16 6.79
C LEU A 99 1.71 -0.73 8.18
N ASP A 100 0.78 -1.51 8.73
CA ASP A 100 0.98 -2.24 9.99
C ASP A 100 2.18 -3.20 9.91
N THR A 101 2.44 -3.75 8.73
CA THR A 101 3.58 -4.64 8.48
C THR A 101 4.89 -3.86 8.26
N LEU A 102 4.86 -2.76 7.51
CA LEU A 102 6.06 -1.98 7.19
C LEU A 102 6.54 -1.11 8.34
N TYR A 103 5.62 -0.55 9.13
CA TYR A 103 5.94 0.44 10.14
C TYR A 103 6.97 -0.07 11.17
N PRO A 104 6.82 -1.28 11.75
CA PRO A 104 7.82 -1.81 12.67
C PRO A 104 9.20 -2.01 12.03
N GLN A 105 9.24 -2.39 10.75
CA GLN A 105 10.49 -2.59 10.01
C GLN A 105 11.20 -1.26 9.78
N PHE A 106 10.44 -0.24 9.35
CA PHE A 106 10.95 1.12 9.20
C PHE A 106 11.50 1.64 10.54
N MET A 107 10.71 1.57 11.62
CA MET A 107 11.15 2.01 12.96
C MET A 107 12.36 1.23 13.48
N GLY A 108 12.49 -0.04 13.11
CA GLY A 108 13.69 -0.85 13.38
C GLY A 108 14.93 -0.27 12.69
N LEU A 109 14.83 0.14 11.42
CA LEU A 109 15.93 0.80 10.71
C LEU A 109 16.29 2.15 11.35
N VAL A 110 15.29 2.95 11.76
CA VAL A 110 15.51 4.20 12.50
C VAL A 110 16.29 3.95 13.78
N ALA A 111 15.92 2.91 14.53
CA ALA A 111 16.60 2.54 15.77
C ALA A 111 18.07 2.17 15.51
N CYS A 112 18.35 1.41 14.45
CA CYS A 112 19.70 1.04 14.04
C CYS A 112 20.53 2.28 13.66
N VAL A 113 19.95 3.22 12.90
CA VAL A 113 20.62 4.47 12.52
C VAL A 113 20.97 5.30 13.75
N ILE A 114 20.03 5.46 14.68
CA ILE A 114 20.26 6.18 15.94
C ILE A 114 21.42 5.57 16.72
N PHE A 115 21.44 4.23 16.82
CA PHE A 115 22.53 3.55 17.51
C PHE A 115 23.89 3.77 16.86
N LEU A 116 23.97 3.64 15.54
CA LEU A 116 25.23 3.85 14.83
C LEU A 116 25.74 5.29 14.98
N LEU A 117 24.83 6.26 15.05
CA LEU A 117 25.21 7.67 15.27
C LEU A 117 25.60 7.94 16.73
N ASP A 118 25.00 7.25 17.69
CA ASP A 118 25.34 7.38 19.12
C ASP A 118 26.71 6.74 19.45
N ASP A 119 27.06 5.63 18.79
CA ASP A 119 28.33 4.90 19.02
C ASP A 119 29.55 5.52 18.28
N HIS A 120 29.32 6.41 17.32
CA HIS A 120 30.35 7.07 16.52
C HIS A 120 30.43 8.58 16.80
N GLU A 121 31.63 9.17 16.65
CA GLU A 121 31.82 10.65 16.62
C GLU A 121 30.98 11.35 15.53
N ALA A 122 30.43 10.57 14.59
CA ALA A 122 29.47 11.02 13.59
C ALA A 122 28.16 11.57 14.18
N GLY A 123 27.86 11.32 15.46
CA GLY A 123 26.69 11.84 16.16
C GLY A 123 26.89 13.19 16.88
N GLU A 124 28.09 13.78 16.90
CA GLU A 124 28.36 15.02 17.65
C GLU A 124 27.48 16.21 17.22
N GLY A 125 27.07 16.25 15.96
CA GLY A 125 26.18 17.29 15.42
C GLY A 125 24.68 17.04 15.66
N VAL A 126 24.30 15.86 16.16
CA VAL A 126 22.90 15.46 16.29
C VAL A 126 22.30 16.01 17.59
N LYS A 127 21.21 16.77 17.45
CA LYS A 127 20.40 17.20 18.60
C LYS A 127 19.50 16.06 19.06
N TRP A 128 19.94 15.32 20.07
CA TRP A 128 19.17 14.20 20.64
C TRP A 128 17.94 14.67 21.43
N CYS A 129 16.81 14.00 21.24
CA CYS A 129 15.61 14.26 22.02
C CYS A 129 15.76 13.70 23.45
N SER A 130 15.92 14.56 24.44
CA SER A 130 16.13 14.17 25.84
C SER A 130 14.97 13.37 26.46
N LYS A 131 13.74 13.48 25.92
CA LYS A 131 12.54 12.80 26.44
C LYS A 131 12.40 11.37 25.94
N HIS A 132 12.80 11.11 24.71
CA HIS A 132 12.58 9.83 24.02
C HIS A 132 13.88 9.08 23.71
N VAL A 133 15.02 9.76 23.72
CA VAL A 133 16.36 9.23 23.45
C VAL A 133 17.31 9.74 24.55
N SER A 134 17.35 9.06 25.69
CA SER A 134 18.28 9.37 26.78
C SER A 134 19.54 8.50 26.68
N SER A 135 20.70 9.15 26.76
CA SER A 135 22.06 8.75 26.34
C SER A 135 22.73 7.54 27.01
N PHE A 136 22.00 6.54 27.52
CA PHE A 136 22.64 5.45 28.28
C PHE A 136 22.17 4.02 27.96
N ASN A 137 21.29 3.79 26.99
CA ASN A 137 20.87 2.43 26.56
C ASN A 137 20.09 2.41 25.23
N THR A 138 20.59 3.16 24.26
CA THR A 138 19.85 3.79 23.16
C THR A 138 19.09 2.82 22.25
N ILE A 139 19.64 1.64 21.89
CA ILE A 139 18.89 0.64 21.10
C ILE A 139 17.74 0.05 21.88
N LYS A 140 17.99 -0.46 23.10
CA LYS A 140 16.96 -1.18 23.87
C LYS A 140 15.85 -0.22 24.29
N SER A 141 16.19 0.98 24.75
CA SER A 141 15.18 1.97 25.16
C SER A 141 14.38 2.52 23.98
N PHE A 142 15.01 2.72 22.81
CA PHE A 142 14.31 3.19 21.62
C PHE A 142 13.44 2.09 21.02
N ARG A 143 13.99 0.89 20.83
CA ARG A 143 13.24 -0.28 20.33
C ARG A 143 12.06 -0.63 21.23
N ASP A 144 12.25 -0.63 22.55
CA ASP A 144 11.19 -0.96 23.48
C ASP A 144 10.08 0.11 23.52
N ARG A 145 10.37 1.37 23.11
CA ARG A 145 9.37 2.44 22.99
C ARG A 145 8.69 2.44 21.62
N THR A 146 9.40 2.17 20.54
CA THR A 146 8.81 2.07 19.20
C THR A 146 7.86 0.88 19.07
N TYR A 147 8.14 -0.23 19.75
CA TYR A 147 7.23 -1.40 19.83
C TYR A 147 6.04 -1.20 20.79
N ARG A 148 6.14 -0.30 21.79
CA ARG A 148 5.08 -0.05 22.79
C ARG A 148 4.04 1.00 22.37
N ASN A 149 3.91 1.30 21.07
CA ASN A 149 3.01 2.34 20.54
C ASN A 149 3.32 3.80 20.93
N ASP A 150 4.41 4.07 21.66
CA ASP A 150 4.92 5.43 21.96
C ASP A 150 5.46 6.15 20.71
N SER A 151 5.53 5.45 19.58
CA SER A 151 5.91 6.04 18.30
C SER A 151 4.98 7.19 17.86
N SER A 152 3.72 7.16 18.32
CA SER A 152 2.75 8.25 18.18
C SER A 152 3.04 9.47 19.08
N ALA A 153 3.68 9.24 20.24
CA ALA A 153 4.14 10.31 21.12
C ALA A 153 5.42 10.96 20.57
N MET A 154 6.31 10.17 19.96
CA MET A 154 7.51 10.68 19.30
C MET A 154 7.21 11.54 18.09
N SER A 155 6.19 11.20 17.30
CA SER A 155 5.81 12.00 16.14
C SER A 155 5.12 13.32 16.46
N ALA A 156 4.45 13.38 17.61
CA ALA A 156 3.90 14.62 18.16
C ALA A 156 4.92 15.44 18.95
N CYS A 157 6.17 14.96 19.08
CA CYS A 157 7.22 15.62 19.83
C CYS A 157 8.13 16.44 18.90
N ASP A 158 8.09 17.76 19.05
CA ASP A 158 8.94 18.68 18.27
C ASP A 158 10.43 18.35 18.41
N ASP A 159 10.89 18.01 19.62
CA ASP A 159 12.28 17.61 19.89
C ASP A 159 12.69 16.33 19.11
N CYS A 160 11.77 15.38 18.92
CA CYS A 160 12.02 14.20 18.10
C CYS A 160 12.04 14.53 16.60
N ARG A 161 11.17 15.44 16.14
CA ARG A 161 11.17 15.90 14.75
C ARG A 161 12.50 16.58 14.41
N ASP A 162 12.96 17.48 15.26
CA ASP A 162 14.22 18.20 15.08
C ASP A 162 15.43 17.25 15.13
N MET A 163 15.39 16.25 16.01
CA MET A 163 16.38 15.17 16.06
C MET A 163 16.44 14.40 14.74
N PHE A 164 15.28 13.97 14.20
CA PHE A 164 15.23 13.23 12.95
C PHE A 164 15.68 14.06 11.74
N ILE A 165 15.35 15.35 11.71
CA ILE A 165 15.84 16.29 10.68
C ILE A 165 17.38 16.41 10.78
N SER A 166 17.91 16.53 12.00
CA SER A 166 19.36 16.61 12.22
C SER A 166 20.06 15.33 11.77
N ILE A 167 19.52 14.16 12.12
CA ILE A 167 20.02 12.84 11.68
C ILE A 167 20.01 12.73 10.16
N ALA A 168 18.91 13.10 9.50
CA ALA A 168 18.82 13.06 8.04
C ALA A 168 19.85 13.99 7.38
N GLY A 169 20.08 15.18 7.97
CA GLY A 169 21.09 16.13 7.52
C GLY A 169 22.52 15.62 7.66
N GLU A 170 22.86 14.99 8.79
CA GLU A 170 24.18 14.41 9.05
C GLU A 170 24.46 13.21 8.13
N ILE A 171 23.48 12.31 7.97
CA ILE A 171 23.55 11.19 7.03
C ILE A 171 23.81 11.71 5.61
N TYR A 172 22.98 12.65 5.15
CA TYR A 172 23.13 13.22 3.82
C TYR A 172 24.51 13.86 3.61
N SER A 173 24.99 14.62 4.59
CA SER A 173 26.31 15.27 4.54
C SER A 173 27.47 14.27 4.54
N HIS A 174 27.37 13.20 5.34
CA HIS A 174 28.37 12.15 5.42
C HIS A 174 28.46 11.31 4.13
N PHE A 175 27.33 11.04 3.48
CA PHE A 175 27.29 10.26 2.24
C PHE A 175 27.54 11.08 0.97
N ARG A 176 27.25 12.40 0.96
CA ARG A 176 27.52 13.30 -0.18
C ARG A 176 29.02 13.39 -0.53
N GLY A 177 29.90 13.19 0.44
CA GLY A 177 31.36 13.21 0.25
C GLY A 177 31.97 11.88 -0.22
N LYS A 178 31.24 10.75 -0.11
CA LYS A 178 31.71 9.40 -0.43
C LYS A 178 30.93 8.85 -1.62
N ARG A 179 31.24 9.33 -2.84
CA ARG A 179 30.81 8.66 -4.07
C ARG A 179 31.51 7.30 -4.16
N HIS A 180 30.90 6.25 -3.60
CA HIS A 180 31.20 4.89 -4.01
C HIS A 180 30.39 4.58 -5.28
N ASN A 181 31.09 4.10 -6.29
CA ASN A 181 30.60 3.73 -7.62
C ASN A 181 29.14 3.20 -7.63
N GLY A 182 28.21 4.03 -8.11
CA GLY A 182 26.92 3.57 -8.62
C GLY A 182 25.79 3.32 -7.62
N CYS A 183 25.94 3.65 -6.33
CA CYS A 183 24.83 3.60 -5.38
C CYS A 183 24.34 5.02 -5.06
N ASP A 184 23.30 5.48 -5.75
CA ASP A 184 22.54 6.66 -5.33
C ASP A 184 21.80 6.29 -4.04
N TYR A 185 22.34 6.69 -2.89
CA TYR A 185 21.67 6.55 -1.61
C TYR A 185 20.50 7.54 -1.55
N LEU A 186 19.32 7.07 -1.95
CA LEU A 186 18.01 7.75 -1.86
C LEU A 186 17.51 7.90 -0.40
N ILE A 187 18.39 8.15 0.58
CA ILE A 187 17.96 8.73 1.85
C ILE A 187 17.88 10.24 1.62
N ASP A 188 16.93 10.62 0.77
CA ASP A 188 16.60 12.02 0.55
C ASP A 188 16.01 12.59 1.85
N SER A 189 16.01 13.92 1.97
CA SER A 189 15.42 14.77 3.00
C SER A 189 13.97 14.44 3.45
N ASN A 190 13.37 13.39 2.87
CA ASN A 190 12.02 12.90 3.07
C ASN A 190 11.81 12.01 4.30
N PHE A 191 12.82 11.76 5.13
CA PHE A 191 12.63 10.96 6.35
C PHE A 191 11.53 11.54 7.28
N SER A 192 11.50 12.87 7.44
CA SER A 192 10.44 13.57 8.18
C SER A 192 9.09 13.42 7.47
N SER A 193 9.07 13.52 6.14
CA SER A 193 7.86 13.35 5.32
C SER A 193 7.29 11.93 5.45
N VAL A 194 8.14 10.90 5.46
CA VAL A 194 7.74 9.49 5.64
C VAL A 194 7.16 9.28 7.04
N MET A 195 7.79 9.82 8.07
CA MET A 195 7.24 9.77 9.43
C MET A 195 5.89 10.49 9.54
N GLU A 196 5.73 11.67 8.94
CA GLU A 196 4.43 12.36 8.91
C GLU A 196 3.35 11.55 8.20
N VAL A 197 3.67 10.91 7.08
CA VAL A 197 2.74 10.04 6.34
C VAL A 197 2.28 8.88 7.22
N PHE A 198 3.20 8.16 7.87
CA PHE A 198 2.82 7.07 8.78
C PHE A 198 1.94 7.54 9.95
N ASN A 199 2.17 8.74 10.48
CA ASN A 199 1.37 9.26 11.59
C ASN A 199 0.00 9.80 11.19
N LYS A 200 -0.14 10.34 9.97
CA LYS A 200 -1.44 10.71 9.41
C LYS A 200 -2.31 9.46 9.22
N ILE A 201 -1.71 8.35 8.79
CA ILE A 201 -2.44 7.11 8.56
C ILE A 201 -2.85 6.43 9.88
N LYS A 202 -2.03 6.51 10.94
CA LYS A 202 -2.36 5.95 12.26
C LYS A 202 -3.44 6.73 13.04
N LYS A 203 -3.85 7.92 12.57
CA LYS A 203 -4.84 8.79 13.23
C LYS A 203 -6.19 8.87 12.50
N GLY A 204 -6.28 8.34 11.27
CA GLY A 204 -7.54 8.11 10.57
C GLY A 204 -8.19 6.83 11.06
#